data_AF-A0ABD1B0J4-F1
#
_entry.id   AF-A0ABD1B0J4-F1
#
_cell.length_a   1.000
_cell.length_b   1.000
_cell.length_c   1.000
_cell.angle_alpha   90.00
_cell.angle_beta   90.00
_cell.angle_gamma   90.00
#
_symmetry.space_group_name_H-M   'P 1'
#
loop_
_entity.id
_entity.type
_entity.pdbx_description
1 polymer ?
#
loop_
_entity_poly.entity_id
_entity_poly.type
_entity_poly.pdbx_seq_one_letter_code
_entity_poly.pdbx_strand_id
1 'polypeptide(L)' 'MSIINFWCSAFQLPKSCFEAIDNMCSNFLWSGSPLDHSKAKVAWSDVCSPNEEGGLGIRNLQESSKVYALKLI' A
#
# COMPACT_ATOMS: atom_id res chain seq x y z
N MET A 1 -13.97 -7.00 -8.18
CA MET A 1 -13.39 -5.86 -7.42
C MET A 1 -12.37 -6.43 -6.46
N SER A 2 -11.16 -5.86 -6.39
CA SER A 2 -10.17 -6.27 -5.39
C SER A 2 -10.71 -5.97 -3.98
N ILE A 3 -10.36 -6.80 -3.01
CA ILE A 3 -10.74 -6.67 -1.59
C ILE A 3 -10.46 -5.26 -1.06
N ILE A 4 -9.33 -4.69 -1.45
CA ILE A 4 -8.89 -3.34 -1.07
C ILE A 4 -9.85 -2.26 -1.60
N ASN A 5 -10.30 -2.38 -2.85
CA ASN A 5 -11.22 -1.40 -3.43
C ASN A 5 -12.57 -1.44 -2.74
N PHE A 6 -13.03 -2.64 -2.33
CA PHE A 6 -14.25 -2.78 -1.56
C PHE A 6 -14.14 -2.02 -0.23
N TRP A 7 -13.11 -2.29 0.56
CA TRP A 7 -12.92 -1.63 1.86
C TRP A 7 -12.71 -0.11 1.74
N CYS A 8 -11.89 0.36 0.78
CA CYS A 8 -11.70 1.79 0.54
C CYS A 8 -12.95 2.50 0.04
N SER A 9 -13.87 1.81 -0.64
CA SER A 9 -15.14 2.38 -1.08
C SER A 9 -16.23 2.36 0.00
N ALA A 10 -16.17 1.39 0.91
CA ALA A 10 -17.16 1.20 1.96
C ALA A 10 -16.81 1.99 3.24
N PHE A 11 -15.53 2.21 3.51
CA PHE A 11 -15.04 2.84 4.74
C PHE A 11 -13.90 3.82 4.47
N GLN A 12 -13.90 4.95 5.19
CA GLN A 12 -12.73 5.80 5.30
C GLN A 12 -11.76 5.20 6.33
N LEU A 13 -10.84 4.37 5.84
CA LEU A 13 -9.82 3.76 6.70
C LEU A 13 -8.80 4.81 7.16
N PRO A 14 -8.36 4.78 8.44
CA PRO A 14 -7.31 5.66 8.93
C PRO A 14 -5.97 5.32 8.29
N LYS A 15 -5.08 6.32 8.19
CA LYS A 15 -3.74 6.17 7.60
C LYS A 15 -2.92 5.04 8.21
N SER A 16 -3.05 4.84 9.52
CA SER A 16 -2.38 3.77 10.26
C SER A 16 -2.71 2.36 9.75
N CYS A 17 -3.94 2.14 9.23
CA CYS A 17 -4.29 0.86 8.62
C CYS A 17 -3.50 0.62 7.33
N PHE A 18 -3.35 1.65 6.49
CA PHE A 18 -2.56 1.55 5.26
C PHE A 18 -1.08 1.35 5.59
N GLU A 19 -0.54 2.08 6.55
CA GLU A 19 0.85 1.91 6.99
C GLU A 19 1.12 0.50 7.53
N ALA A 20 0.18 -0.12 8.24
CA ALA A 20 0.32 -1.50 8.70
C ALA A 20 0.36 -2.50 7.54
N ILE A 21 -0.51 -2.33 6.53
CA ILE A 21 -0.54 -3.18 5.34
C ILE A 21 0.74 -3.00 4.51
N ASP A 22 1.13 -1.75 4.27
CA ASP A 22 2.35 -1.38 3.55
C ASP A 22 3.60 -1.98 4.22
N ASN A 23 3.66 -1.94 5.56
CA ASN A 23 4.73 -2.58 6.32
C ASN A 23 4.72 -4.11 6.17
N MET A 24 3.56 -4.76 6.25
CA MET A 24 3.46 -6.21 6.04
C MET A 24 3.92 -6.61 4.63
N CYS A 25 3.50 -5.86 3.61
CA CYS A 25 3.90 -6.10 2.23
C CYS A 25 5.40 -5.85 2.01
N SER A 26 5.95 -4.79 2.62
CA SER A 26 7.39 -4.50 2.60
C SER A 26 8.20 -5.60 3.29
N ASN A 27 7.81 -6.02 4.49
CA ASN A 27 8.43 -7.12 5.21
C ASN A 27 8.37 -8.43 4.40
N PHE A 28 7.22 -8.73 3.79
CA PHE A 28 7.10 -9.90 2.93
C PHE A 28 8.06 -9.84 1.74
N LEU A 29 8.19 -8.68 1.09
CA LEU A 29 9.05 -8.50 -0.07
C LEU A 29 10.53 -8.66 0.27
N TRP A 30 10.98 -8.13 1.41
CA TRP A 30 12.39 -8.07 1.78
C TRP A 30 12.86 -9.21 2.69
N SER A 31 11.97 -9.72 3.54
CA SER A 31 12.29 -10.72 4.58
C SER A 31 11.60 -12.07 4.33
N GLY A 32 10.66 -12.15 3.39
CA GLY A 32 9.87 -13.37 3.12
C GLY A 32 8.84 -13.72 4.20
N SER A 33 8.79 -12.97 5.30
CA SER A 33 7.84 -13.14 6.40
C SER A 33 7.27 -11.79 6.81
N PRO A 34 5.93 -11.65 6.92
CA PRO A 34 5.29 -10.38 7.26
C PRO A 34 5.61 -9.89 8.68
N LEU A 35 6.08 -10.77 9.57
CA LEU A 35 6.43 -10.44 10.97
C LEU A 35 7.92 -10.14 11.16
N ASP A 36 8.75 -10.40 10.14
CA ASP A 36 10.19 -10.30 10.26
C ASP A 36 10.69 -8.93 9.78
N HIS A 37 11.03 -8.07 10.74
CA HIS A 37 11.50 -6.71 10.51
C HIS A 37 12.93 -6.67 9.94
N SER A 38 13.18 -7.34 8.82
CA SER A 38 14.42 -7.06 8.08
C SER A 38 14.34 -5.68 7.47
N LYS A 39 15.46 -4.95 7.53
CA LYS A 39 15.53 -3.55 7.11
C LYS A 39 15.17 -3.45 5.63
N ALA A 40 13.98 -2.94 5.34
CA ALA A 40 13.56 -2.65 3.98
C ALA A 40 14.67 -1.88 3.26
N LYS A 41 15.12 -2.40 2.12
CA LYS A 41 16.25 -1.83 1.37
C LYS A 41 15.84 -0.59 0.57
N VAL A 42 14.55 -0.42 0.33
CA VAL A 42 13.94 0.63 -0.49
C VAL A 42 12.70 1.14 0.23
N ALA A 43 12.44 2.45 0.14
CA ALA A 43 11.23 3.04 0.71
C ALA A 43 9.99 2.49 -0.01
N TRP A 44 8.89 2.32 0.72
CA TRP A 44 7.65 1.78 0.14
C TRP A 44 7.08 2.68 -0.97
N SER A 45 7.32 3.99 -0.88
CA SER A 45 6.93 4.95 -1.93
C SER A 45 7.61 4.66 -3.27
N ASP A 46 8.91 4.34 -3.28
CA ASP A 46 9.65 3.98 -4.51
C ASP A 46 9.20 2.61 -5.05
N VAL A 47 8.83 1.69 -4.16
CA VAL A 47 8.24 0.39 -4.57
C VAL A 47 6.89 0.59 -5.26
N CYS A 48 6.10 1.57 -4.82
CA CYS A 48 4.82 1.92 -5.44
C CYS A 48 4.95 2.68 -6.77
N SER A 49 6.15 3.16 -7.13
CA SER A 49 6.37 3.86 -8.40
C SER A 49 6.12 2.94 -9.61
N PRO A 50 5.79 3.50 -10.79
CA PRO A 50 5.64 2.73 -12.02
C PRO A 50 6.88 1.90 -12.34
N ASN A 51 6.70 0.76 -13.02
CA ASN A 51 7.81 -0.07 -13.48
C ASN A 51 8.78 0.69 -14.41
N GLU A 52 8.26 1.67 -15.17
CA GLU A 52 9.06 2.53 -16.06
C GLU A 52 10.01 3.45 -15.28
N GLU A 53 9.71 3.75 -14.01
CA GLU A 53 10.54 4.57 -13.11
C GLU A 53 11.40 3.71 -12.17
N GLY A 54 11.42 2.38 -12.37
CA GLY A 54 12.20 1.45 -11.56
C GLY A 54 11.51 0.96 -10.27
N GLY A 55 10.22 1.29 -10.09
CA GLY A 55 9.38 0.71 -9.03
C GLY A 55 8.78 -0.65 -9.40
N LEU A 56 7.89 -1.18 -8.56
CA LEU A 56 7.16 -2.44 -8.81
C LEU A 56 5.74 -2.22 -9.37
N GLY A 57 5.32 -0.97 -9.57
CA GLY A 57 3.98 -0.62 -10.01
C GLY A 57 2.87 -1.00 -9.02
N ILE A 58 3.23 -1.20 -7.74
CA ILE A 58 2.26 -1.53 -6.69
C ILE A 58 1.42 -0.29 -6.39
N ARG A 59 0.10 -0.42 -6.51
CA ARG A 59 -0.80 0.71 -6.29
C ARG A 59 -0.77 1.15 -4.82
N ASN A 60 -0.41 2.41 -4.59
CA ASN A 60 -0.43 2.99 -3.25
C ASN A 60 -1.87 3.03 -2.70
N LEU A 61 -2.06 2.42 -1.52
CA LEU A 61 -3.37 2.26 -0.89
C LEU A 61 -3.93 3.58 -0.37
N GLN A 62 -3.06 4.42 0.18
CA GLN A 62 -3.42 5.73 0.70
C GLN A 62 -3.89 6.67 -0.42
N GLU A 63 -3.20 6.66 -1.57
CA GLU A 63 -3.62 7.41 -2.77
C GLU A 63 -4.97 6.88 -3.30
N SER A 64 -5.14 5.56 -3.32
CA SER A 64 -6.40 4.95 -3.75
C SER A 64 -7.57 5.35 -2.84
N SER A 65 -7.37 5.35 -1.52
CA SER A 65 -8.38 5.78 -0.55
C SER A 65 -8.80 7.24 -0.74
N LYS A 66 -7.86 8.15 -1.02
CA LYS A 66 -8.18 9.56 -1.34
C LYS A 66 -9.09 9.67 -2.56
N VAL A 67 -8.82 8.92 -3.63
CA VAL A 67 -9.66 8.92 -4.84
C VAL A 67 -11.07 8.43 -4.54
N TYR A 68 -11.21 7.38 -3.73
CA TYR A 68 -12.53 6.90 -3.32
C TYR A 68 -13.27 7.88 -2.41
N ALA A 69 -12.54 8.58 -1.53
CA ALA A 69 -13.10 9.64 -0.70
C ALA A 69 -13.61 10.83 -1.54
N LEU A 70 -12.91 11.19 -2.62
CA LEU A 70 -13.36 12.22 -3.57
C LEU A 70 -14.62 11.81 -4.34
N LYS A 71 -14.85 10.51 -4.55
CA LYS A 71 -16.07 10.00 -5.20
C LYS A 71 -17.31 10.06 -4.30
N LEU A 72 -17.11 10.25 -3.00
CA LEU A 72 -18.18 10.35 -1.99
C LEU A 72 -18.72 11.78 -1.82
N ILE A 73 -18.11 12.75 -2.48
CA ILE A 73 -18.50 14.18 -2.52
C ILE A 73 -19.26 14.44 -3.82
#